data_AF-A0A942MKV3-F1
#
_entry.id   AF-A0A942MKV3-F1
#
_cell.length_a   1.000
_cell.length_b   1.000
_cell.length_c   1.000
_cell.angle_alpha   90.00
_cell.angle_beta   90.00
_cell.angle_gamma   90.00
#
_symmetry.space_group_name_H-M   'P 1'
#
loop_
_entity.id
_entity.type
_entity.pdbx_description
1 polymer ?
#
loop_
_entity_poly.entity_id
_entity_poly.type
_entity_poly.pdbx_seq_one_letter_code
_entity_poly.pdbx_strand_id
1 'polypeptide(L)'
;VGAGTTDIAVFDQGGLWFTTILPMGGNYITSDLAVGLRTPLVQAEKIKIESGCVLAELVSDTEWVQVVGVSPKDIRRVTKKDIANIIEPRVQELFLMVKDELRRSGYHGLLPGGVVLTGGTSLLDGLPELASEILELPARVGTPEQVGGLADIVKSPAYATGVGILIYGAKQMFQHMEDEEGFLTQIFGKVQGWLKEFF
;
A
#
# COMPACT_ATOMS: atom_id res chain seq x y z
N VAL A 1 1.35 -0.66 -3.75
CA VAL A 1 -0.03 -0.92 -4.21
C VAL A 1 -0.97 0.16 -3.69
N GLY A 2 -1.38 1.07 -4.57
CA GLY A 2 -2.34 2.13 -4.27
C GLY A 2 -3.78 1.73 -4.64
N ALA A 3 -4.69 2.70 -4.66
CA ALA A 3 -6.09 2.46 -5.01
C ALA A 3 -6.28 2.25 -6.53
N GLY A 4 -5.74 3.14 -7.35
CA GLY A 4 -5.87 3.07 -8.82
C GLY A 4 -4.70 2.42 -9.53
N THR A 5 -3.51 2.49 -8.94
CA THR A 5 -2.25 2.07 -9.58
C THR A 5 -1.39 1.22 -8.64
N THR A 6 -0.49 0.48 -9.27
CA THR A 6 0.59 -0.22 -8.58
C THR A 6 1.90 0.21 -9.21
N ASP A 7 2.63 1.03 -8.48
CA ASP A 7 3.96 1.47 -8.86
C ASP A 7 4.99 0.41 -8.46
N ILE A 8 5.93 0.13 -9.35
CA ILE A 8 7.01 -0.84 -9.16
C ILE A 8 8.32 -0.07 -9.29
N ALA A 9 9.19 -0.19 -8.29
CA ALA A 9 10.55 0.35 -8.33
C ALA A 9 11.55 -0.73 -7.94
N VAL A 10 12.56 -0.94 -8.77
CA VAL A 10 13.65 -1.91 -8.54
C VAL A 10 14.90 -1.13 -8.17
N PHE A 11 15.47 -1.47 -7.02
CA PHE A 11 16.71 -0.89 -6.54
C PHE A 11 17.83 -1.94 -6.60
N ASP A 12 18.98 -1.53 -7.11
CA ASP A 12 20.19 -2.34 -7.18
C ASP A 12 21.40 -1.49 -6.76
N GLN A 13 22.26 -2.05 -5.91
CA GLN A 13 23.43 -1.37 -5.33
C GLN A 13 23.15 0.05 -4.77
N GLY A 14 21.96 0.25 -4.20
CA GLY A 14 21.53 1.54 -3.64
C GLY A 14 21.04 2.57 -4.67
N GLY A 15 21.07 2.24 -5.96
CA GLY A 15 20.51 3.06 -7.04
C GLY A 15 19.11 2.61 -7.45
N LEU A 16 18.29 3.55 -7.93
CA LEU A 16 17.06 3.22 -8.65
C LEU A 16 17.42 2.76 -10.06
N TRP A 17 16.98 1.56 -10.41
CA TRP A 17 17.27 0.99 -11.72
C TRP A 17 16.02 1.02 -12.60
N PHE A 18 14.96 0.31 -12.21
CA PHE A 18 13.76 0.22 -13.02
C PHE A 18 12.56 0.82 -12.30
N THR A 19 11.70 1.50 -13.04
CA THR A 19 10.39 1.94 -12.55
C THR A 19 9.33 1.75 -13.63
N THR A 20 8.15 1.29 -13.22
CA THR A 20 6.98 1.18 -14.09
C THR A 20 5.72 1.28 -13.26
N ILE A 21 4.59 1.49 -13.94
CA ILE A 21 3.28 1.66 -13.30
C ILE A 21 2.30 0.72 -13.98
N LEU A 22 1.64 -0.11 -13.17
CA LEU A 22 0.47 -0.87 -13.60
C LEU A 22 -0.80 -0.03 -13.32
N PRO A 23 -1.71 0.14 -14.30
CA PRO A 23 -2.99 0.86 -14.12
C PRO A 23 -4.04 0.02 -13.38
N MET A 24 -3.60 -0.68 -12.32
CA MET A 24 -4.41 -1.54 -11.47
C MET A 24 -3.97 -1.41 -10.01
N GLY A 25 -4.94 -1.31 -9.11
CA GLY A 25 -4.72 -1.24 -7.66
C GLY A 25 -5.93 -1.75 -6.89
N GLY A 26 -6.04 -1.37 -5.61
CA GLY A 26 -7.08 -1.83 -4.71
C GLY A 26 -8.53 -1.57 -5.14
N ASN A 27 -8.80 -0.66 -6.07
CA ASN A 27 -10.15 -0.38 -6.60
C ASN A 27 -10.70 -1.55 -7.43
N TYR A 28 -9.84 -2.34 -8.06
CA TYR A 28 -10.28 -3.54 -8.79
C TYR A 28 -10.77 -4.61 -7.82
N ILE A 29 -10.11 -4.77 -6.67
CA ILE A 29 -10.58 -5.65 -5.58
C ILE A 29 -11.96 -5.20 -5.09
N THR A 30 -12.13 -3.89 -4.87
CA THR A 30 -13.43 -3.31 -4.48
C THR A 30 -14.52 -3.56 -5.51
N SER A 31 -14.18 -3.46 -6.79
CA SER A 31 -15.12 -3.67 -7.89
C SER A 31 -15.55 -5.14 -7.97
N ASP A 32 -14.61 -6.07 -7.85
CA ASP A 32 -14.91 -7.51 -7.83
C ASP A 32 -15.77 -7.89 -6.63
N LEU A 33 -15.48 -7.33 -5.45
CA LEU A 33 -16.33 -7.50 -4.27
C LEU A 33 -17.73 -6.93 -4.47
N ALA A 34 -17.87 -5.74 -5.09
CA ALA A 34 -19.18 -5.14 -5.36
C ALA A 34 -20.02 -6.04 -6.29
N VAL A 35 -19.40 -6.61 -7.32
CA VAL A 35 -20.06 -7.54 -8.25
C VAL A 35 -20.37 -8.87 -7.58
N GLY A 36 -19.36 -9.52 -6.98
CA GLY A 36 -19.51 -10.85 -6.37
C GLY A 36 -20.49 -10.85 -5.19
N LEU A 37 -20.45 -9.81 -4.37
CA LEU A 37 -21.34 -9.66 -3.22
C LEU A 37 -22.62 -8.90 -3.54
N ARG A 38 -22.84 -8.45 -4.78
CA ARG A 38 -24.02 -7.67 -5.22
C ARG A 38 -24.35 -6.51 -4.27
N THR A 39 -23.34 -5.70 -3.96
CA THR A 39 -23.39 -4.61 -2.97
C THR A 39 -22.82 -3.32 -3.58
N PRO A 40 -23.25 -2.12 -3.15
CA PRO A 40 -22.66 -0.87 -3.63
C PRO A 40 -21.15 -0.78 -3.38
N LEU A 41 -20.40 -0.08 -4.25
CA LEU A 41 -18.94 0.07 -4.15
C LEU A 41 -18.47 0.58 -2.78
N VAL A 42 -19.21 1.52 -2.17
CA VAL A 42 -18.88 2.06 -0.84
C VAL A 42 -18.95 0.96 0.24
N GLN A 43 -19.94 0.07 0.15
CA GLN A 43 -20.07 -1.04 1.08
C GLN A 43 -19.03 -2.13 0.80
N ALA A 44 -18.73 -2.40 -0.47
CA ALA A 44 -17.64 -3.31 -0.86
C ALA A 44 -16.28 -2.83 -0.33
N GLU A 45 -15.99 -1.53 -0.42
CA GLU A 45 -14.75 -0.95 0.10
C GLU A 45 -14.65 -1.12 1.61
N LYS A 46 -15.76 -0.87 2.31
CA LYS A 46 -15.84 -1.08 3.75
C LYS A 46 -15.57 -2.54 4.13
N ILE A 47 -16.20 -3.48 3.43
CA ILE A 47 -15.98 -4.92 3.64
C ILE A 47 -14.52 -5.31 3.38
N LYS A 48 -13.92 -4.77 2.31
CA LYS A 48 -12.51 -4.98 1.97
C LYS A 48 -11.58 -4.52 3.10
N ILE A 49 -11.81 -3.34 3.66
CA ILE A 49 -10.98 -2.79 4.74
C ILE A 49 -11.20 -3.55 6.06
N GLU A 50 -12.46 -3.85 6.42
CA GLU A 50 -12.79 -4.42 7.74
C GLU A 50 -12.62 -5.94 7.82
N SER A 51 -12.66 -6.64 6.70
CA SER A 51 -12.72 -8.11 6.67
C SER A 51 -12.05 -8.73 5.45
N GLY A 52 -11.27 -7.96 4.68
CA GLY A 52 -10.54 -8.46 3.53
C GLY A 52 -9.34 -9.30 3.96
N CYS A 53 -9.32 -10.54 3.50
CA CYS A 53 -8.16 -11.42 3.57
C CYS A 53 -7.91 -11.99 2.17
N VAL A 54 -6.65 -12.12 1.80
CA VAL A 54 -6.23 -12.60 0.49
C VAL A 54 -6.20 -14.12 0.43
N LEU A 55 -5.95 -14.79 1.55
CA LEU A 55 -5.82 -16.24 1.60
C LEU A 55 -7.01 -16.84 2.36
N ALA A 56 -7.84 -17.61 1.67
CA ALA A 56 -9.00 -18.27 2.27
C ALA A 56 -8.63 -19.22 3.43
N GLU A 57 -7.40 -19.77 3.42
CA GLU A 57 -6.88 -20.67 4.45
C GLU A 57 -6.61 -19.99 5.79
N LEU A 58 -6.40 -18.68 5.81
CA LEU A 58 -6.17 -17.89 7.04
C LEU A 58 -7.49 -17.54 7.75
N VAL A 59 -8.62 -17.87 7.15
CA VAL A 59 -9.94 -17.44 7.59
C VAL A 59 -10.73 -18.60 8.20
N SER A 60 -11.33 -18.38 9.37
CA SER A 60 -12.22 -19.36 9.98
C SER A 60 -13.54 -19.50 9.20
N ASP A 61 -13.96 -20.75 8.97
CA ASP A 61 -15.24 -21.08 8.32
C ASP A 61 -16.47 -20.59 9.11
N THR A 62 -16.30 -20.21 10.39
CA THR A 62 -17.39 -19.75 11.26
C THR A 62 -17.58 -18.23 11.24
N GLU A 63 -16.63 -17.47 10.70
CA GLU A 63 -16.69 -16.02 10.65
C GLU A 63 -17.49 -15.54 9.44
N TRP A 64 -18.41 -14.61 9.68
CA TRP A 64 -19.26 -14.03 8.66
C TRP A 64 -19.41 -12.53 8.86
N VAL A 65 -19.72 -11.83 7.77
CA VAL A 65 -20.04 -10.40 7.77
C VAL A 65 -21.45 -10.18 7.23
N GLN A 66 -22.08 -9.11 7.69
CA GLN A 66 -23.37 -8.68 7.14
C GLN A 66 -23.14 -7.82 5.91
N VAL A 67 -23.69 -8.24 4.78
CA VAL A 67 -23.63 -7.51 3.52
C VAL A 67 -25.00 -6.95 3.21
N VAL A 68 -25.06 -5.63 3.02
CA VAL A 68 -26.24 -4.93 2.50
C VAL A 68 -26.14 -4.89 0.98
N GLY A 69 -27.13 -5.40 0.29
CA GLY A 69 -27.19 -5.40 -1.17
C GLY A 69 -27.50 -4.03 -1.75
N VAL A 70 -27.72 -3.98 -3.06
CA VAL A 70 -28.10 -2.74 -3.77
C VAL A 70 -29.44 -2.20 -3.28
N SER A 71 -30.37 -3.09 -2.92
CA SER A 71 -31.57 -2.70 -2.17
C SER A 71 -31.25 -2.68 -0.68
N PRO A 72 -31.56 -1.59 0.06
CA PRO A 72 -31.33 -1.54 1.51
C PRO A 72 -32.04 -2.64 2.32
N LYS A 73 -33.05 -3.29 1.74
CA LYS A 73 -33.79 -4.40 2.37
C LYS A 73 -33.15 -5.77 2.12
N ASP A 74 -32.22 -5.88 1.17
CA ASP A 74 -31.48 -7.11 0.87
C ASP A 74 -30.28 -7.20 1.83
N ILE A 75 -30.47 -7.89 2.95
CA ILE A 75 -29.42 -8.09 3.94
C ILE A 75 -29.11 -9.58 4.02
N ARG A 76 -27.86 -9.94 3.73
CA ARG A 76 -27.38 -11.34 3.77
C ARG A 76 -26.14 -11.48 4.65
N ARG A 77 -25.92 -12.69 5.14
CA ARG A 77 -24.64 -13.08 5.76
C ARG A 77 -23.76 -13.73 4.70
N VAL A 78 -22.51 -13.30 4.63
CA VAL A 78 -21.50 -13.87 3.75
C VAL A 78 -20.32 -14.27 4.61
N THR A 79 -19.76 -15.46 4.35
CA THR A 79 -18.60 -15.91 5.13
C THR A 79 -17.38 -15.09 4.73
N LYS A 80 -16.44 -14.89 5.66
CA LYS A 80 -15.17 -14.24 5.30
C LYS A 80 -14.39 -15.06 4.26
N LYS A 81 -14.60 -16.37 4.20
CA LYS A 81 -14.02 -17.25 3.18
C LYS A 81 -14.54 -16.96 1.78
N ASP A 82 -15.85 -16.72 1.64
CA ASP A 82 -16.42 -16.30 0.35
C ASP A 82 -15.85 -14.95 -0.10
N ILE A 83 -15.55 -14.04 0.83
CA ILE A 83 -14.88 -12.77 0.55
C ILE A 83 -13.45 -13.01 0.06
N ALA A 84 -12.69 -13.85 0.77
CA ALA A 84 -11.33 -14.21 0.36
C ALA A 84 -11.30 -14.85 -1.04
N ASN A 85 -12.24 -15.75 -1.33
CA ASN A 85 -12.39 -16.38 -2.66
C ASN A 85 -12.67 -15.39 -3.80
N ILE A 86 -13.12 -14.16 -3.50
CA ILE A 86 -13.26 -13.07 -4.47
C ILE A 86 -11.98 -12.24 -4.56
N ILE A 87 -11.33 -11.97 -3.42
CA ILE A 87 -10.13 -11.13 -3.34
C ILE A 87 -8.91 -11.84 -3.94
N GLU A 88 -8.70 -13.11 -3.57
CA GLU A 88 -7.54 -13.91 -3.93
C GLU A 88 -7.22 -13.88 -5.44
N PRO A 89 -8.15 -14.25 -6.35
CA PRO A 89 -7.84 -14.28 -7.78
C PRO A 89 -7.47 -12.90 -8.34
N ARG A 90 -8.05 -11.81 -7.82
CA ARG A 90 -7.71 -10.45 -8.24
C ARG A 90 -6.30 -10.07 -7.81
N VAL A 91 -5.92 -10.42 -6.59
CA VAL A 91 -4.57 -10.15 -6.08
C VAL A 91 -3.56 -11.03 -6.80
N GLN A 92 -3.90 -12.29 -7.09
CA GLN A 92 -3.07 -13.19 -7.90
C GLN A 92 -2.80 -12.59 -9.28
N GLU A 93 -3.84 -12.10 -9.97
CA GLU A 93 -3.70 -11.41 -11.25
C GLU A 93 -2.74 -10.20 -11.17
N LEU A 94 -2.91 -9.35 -10.15
CA LEU A 94 -2.04 -8.20 -9.94
C LEU A 94 -0.57 -8.63 -9.77
N PHE A 95 -0.28 -9.63 -8.94
CA PHE A 95 1.10 -10.07 -8.72
C PHE A 95 1.69 -10.84 -9.90
N LEU A 96 0.88 -11.52 -10.71
CA LEU A 96 1.33 -12.08 -11.99
C LEU A 96 1.75 -10.96 -12.96
N MET A 97 0.99 -9.87 -13.05
CA MET A 97 1.40 -8.69 -13.82
C MET A 97 2.69 -8.07 -13.28
N VAL A 98 2.84 -7.96 -11.96
CA VAL A 98 4.11 -7.51 -11.34
C VAL A 98 5.26 -8.45 -11.69
N LYS A 99 5.05 -9.77 -11.66
CA LYS A 99 6.06 -10.77 -12.04
C LYS A 99 6.52 -10.58 -13.48
N ASP A 100 5.60 -10.28 -14.38
CA ASP A 100 5.92 -10.02 -15.79
C ASP A 100 6.72 -8.73 -15.98
N GLU A 101 6.40 -7.66 -15.24
CA GLU A 101 7.20 -6.42 -15.25
C GLU A 101 8.61 -6.65 -14.66
N LEU A 102 8.74 -7.45 -13.59
CA LEU A 102 10.05 -7.84 -13.04
C LEU A 102 10.88 -8.69 -14.01
N ARG A 103 10.23 -9.51 -14.85
CA ARG A 103 10.92 -10.24 -15.93
C ARG A 103 11.37 -9.29 -17.04
N ARG A 104 10.52 -8.33 -17.43
CA ARG A 104 10.85 -7.31 -18.44
C ARG A 104 12.00 -6.41 -18.02
N SER A 105 12.16 -6.13 -16.73
CA SER A 105 13.29 -5.34 -16.21
C SER A 105 14.63 -6.08 -16.26
N GLY A 106 14.62 -7.41 -16.43
CA GLY A 106 15.81 -8.25 -16.43
C GLY A 106 16.32 -8.67 -15.04
N TYR A 107 15.59 -8.33 -13.96
CA TYR A 107 16.01 -8.56 -12.57
C TYR A 107 15.27 -9.70 -11.87
N HIS A 108 14.46 -10.47 -12.60
CA HIS A 108 13.77 -11.62 -12.02
C HIS A 108 14.77 -12.62 -11.40
N GLY A 109 14.61 -12.91 -10.11
CA GLY A 109 15.50 -13.81 -9.36
C GLY A 109 16.84 -13.22 -8.91
N LEU A 110 17.12 -11.95 -9.22
CA LEU A 110 18.37 -11.26 -8.86
C LEU A 110 18.21 -10.28 -7.68
N LEU A 111 17.10 -10.36 -6.95
CA LEU A 111 16.74 -9.41 -5.90
C LEU A 111 16.85 -10.06 -4.51
N PRO A 112 18.07 -10.20 -3.94
CA PRO A 112 18.26 -10.81 -2.63
C PRO A 112 17.58 -10.03 -1.50
N GLY A 113 17.29 -8.74 -1.71
CA GLY A 113 16.53 -7.90 -0.77
C GLY A 113 15.02 -8.17 -0.74
N GLY A 114 14.52 -9.04 -1.63
CA GLY A 114 13.10 -9.39 -1.70
C GLY A 114 12.20 -8.22 -2.13
N VAL A 115 10.94 -8.29 -1.73
CA VAL A 115 9.87 -7.34 -2.09
C VAL A 115 9.42 -6.56 -0.86
N VAL A 116 9.28 -5.24 -1.02
CA VAL A 116 8.69 -4.35 -0.02
C VAL A 116 7.31 -3.91 -0.53
N LEU A 117 6.24 -4.31 0.14
CA LEU A 117 4.89 -3.90 -0.20
C LEU A 117 4.52 -2.62 0.58
N THR A 118 4.15 -1.57 -0.13
CA THR A 118 3.71 -0.28 0.45
C THR A 118 2.38 0.17 -0.16
N GLY A 119 1.81 1.28 0.33
CA GLY A 119 0.48 1.75 -0.07
C GLY A 119 -0.66 1.09 0.68
N GLY A 120 -1.86 1.66 0.58
CA GLY A 120 -3.00 1.27 1.43
C GLY A 120 -3.49 -0.16 1.21
N THR A 121 -3.41 -0.69 -0.02
CA THR A 121 -3.81 -2.07 -0.30
C THR A 121 -2.88 -3.10 0.34
N SER A 122 -1.66 -2.68 0.73
CA SER A 122 -0.71 -3.55 1.44
C SER A 122 -1.14 -3.91 2.87
N LEU A 123 -2.26 -3.35 3.34
CA LEU A 123 -2.89 -3.66 4.62
C LEU A 123 -3.82 -4.90 4.56
N LEU A 124 -4.06 -5.48 3.38
CA LEU A 124 -4.85 -6.71 3.29
C LEU A 124 -4.12 -7.88 3.96
N ASP A 125 -4.84 -8.63 4.78
CA ASP A 125 -4.30 -9.80 5.48
C ASP A 125 -3.91 -10.89 4.47
N GLY A 126 -2.74 -11.51 4.65
CA GLY A 126 -2.24 -12.55 3.74
C GLY A 126 -1.59 -12.03 2.45
N LEU A 127 -1.53 -10.70 2.24
CA LEU A 127 -0.95 -10.12 1.02
C LEU A 127 0.55 -10.41 0.87
N PRO A 128 1.41 -10.25 1.90
CA PRO A 128 2.83 -10.60 1.79
C PRO A 128 3.07 -12.07 1.47
N GLU A 129 2.28 -12.97 2.06
CA GLU A 129 2.38 -14.41 1.85
C GLU A 129 2.08 -14.76 0.39
N LEU A 130 0.96 -14.27 -0.16
CA LEU A 130 0.63 -14.51 -1.57
C LEU A 130 1.64 -13.86 -2.52
N ALA A 131 2.11 -12.65 -2.20
CA ALA A 131 3.15 -12.00 -2.98
C ALA A 131 4.44 -12.83 -2.99
N SER A 132 4.82 -13.38 -1.84
CA SER A 132 6.02 -14.20 -1.69
C SER A 132 5.93 -15.48 -2.50
N GLU A 133 4.75 -16.11 -2.54
CA GLU A 133 4.48 -17.30 -3.33
C GLU A 133 4.57 -17.01 -4.84
N ILE A 134 3.84 -16.01 -5.32
CA ILE A 134 3.76 -15.72 -6.77
C ILE A 134 5.09 -15.18 -7.31
N LEU A 135 5.72 -14.26 -6.58
CA LEU A 135 6.94 -13.59 -7.02
C LEU A 135 8.19 -14.44 -6.79
N GLU A 136 8.09 -15.52 -6.01
CA GLU A 136 9.20 -16.40 -5.62
C GLU A 136 10.33 -15.61 -4.94
N LEU A 137 9.96 -14.59 -4.15
CA LEU A 137 10.86 -13.69 -3.43
C LEU A 137 10.31 -13.41 -2.04
N PRO A 138 11.14 -13.30 -0.99
CA PRO A 138 10.66 -12.91 0.33
C PRO A 138 9.93 -11.57 0.26
N ALA A 139 8.68 -11.52 0.73
CA ALA A 139 7.88 -10.31 0.72
C ALA A 139 7.50 -9.89 2.15
N ARG A 140 7.41 -8.58 2.38
CA ARG A 140 6.97 -7.98 3.65
C ARG A 140 6.30 -6.64 3.40
N VAL A 141 5.47 -6.21 4.34
CA VAL A 141 4.92 -4.85 4.35
C VAL A 141 5.98 -3.87 4.86
N GLY A 142 6.20 -2.78 4.12
CA GLY A 142 7.06 -1.67 4.52
C GLY A 142 6.24 -0.50 5.05
N THR A 143 6.63 0.03 6.20
CA THR A 143 6.08 1.26 6.77
C THR A 143 7.12 2.37 6.78
N PRO A 144 6.69 3.65 6.76
CA PRO A 144 7.62 4.76 6.94
C PRO A 144 8.31 4.69 8.30
N GLU A 145 9.64 4.81 8.31
CA GLU A 145 10.46 4.88 9.52
C GLU A 145 11.15 6.24 9.61
N GLN A 146 11.73 6.58 10.77
CA GLN A 146 12.56 7.79 10.98
C GLN A 146 11.81 9.14 10.95
N VAL A 147 10.51 9.13 11.25
CA VAL A 147 9.73 10.37 11.44
C VAL A 147 9.61 10.64 12.95
N GLY A 148 10.15 11.77 13.42
CA GLY A 148 9.96 12.23 14.81
C GLY A 148 8.59 12.88 15.03
N GLY A 149 8.05 12.84 16.25
CA GLY A 149 6.79 13.50 16.60
C GLY A 149 5.55 12.66 16.26
N LEU A 150 4.80 13.03 15.22
CA LEU A 150 3.56 12.36 14.72
C LEU A 150 3.77 10.92 14.21
N ALA A 151 4.89 10.28 14.58
CA ALA A 151 5.32 8.96 14.15
C ALA A 151 4.18 7.92 14.21
N ASP A 152 3.34 7.96 15.25
CA ASP A 152 2.28 6.98 15.44
C ASP A 152 1.13 7.12 14.43
N ILE A 153 0.89 8.31 13.87
CA ILE A 153 -0.15 8.53 12.86
C ILE A 153 0.32 8.08 11.47
N VAL A 154 1.62 8.21 11.18
CA VAL A 154 2.19 7.94 9.85
C VAL A 154 2.80 6.55 9.70
N LYS A 155 2.76 5.72 10.76
CA LYS A 155 3.16 4.29 10.75
C LYS A 155 2.15 3.42 10.02
N SER A 156 1.92 3.71 8.75
CA SER A 156 1.10 2.90 7.86
C SER A 156 1.72 2.88 6.47
N PRO A 157 1.71 1.73 5.76
CA PRO A 157 2.18 1.66 4.39
C PRO A 157 1.42 2.63 3.47
N ALA A 158 0.18 3.02 3.83
CA ALA A 158 -0.61 4.01 3.10
C ALA A 158 0.07 5.39 2.99
N TYR A 159 0.93 5.74 3.94
CA TYR A 159 1.60 7.04 3.99
C TYR A 159 3.04 7.02 3.43
N ALA A 160 3.52 5.87 2.93
CA ALA A 160 4.88 5.70 2.43
C ALA A 160 5.32 6.73 1.40
N THR A 161 4.49 6.98 0.38
CA THR A 161 4.82 7.96 -0.66
C THR A 161 4.89 9.38 -0.10
N GLY A 162 3.89 9.78 0.68
CA GLY A 162 3.81 11.14 1.25
C GLY A 162 5.00 11.43 2.18
N VAL A 163 5.30 10.51 3.10
CA VAL A 163 6.45 10.63 4.00
C VAL A 163 7.77 10.60 3.23
N GLY A 164 7.91 9.71 2.24
CA GLY A 164 9.12 9.60 1.43
C GLY A 164 9.46 10.88 0.67
N ILE A 165 8.45 11.55 0.09
CA ILE A 165 8.62 12.85 -0.59
C ILE A 165 9.10 13.93 0.39
N LEU A 166 8.52 13.98 1.59
CA LEU A 166 8.93 14.95 2.61
C LEU A 166 10.37 14.73 3.08
N ILE A 167 10.76 13.48 3.33
CA ILE A 167 12.13 13.13 3.70
C ILE A 167 13.11 13.50 2.58
N TYR A 168 12.75 13.21 1.33
CA TYR A 168 13.57 13.55 0.17
C TYR A 168 13.75 15.07 0.01
N GLY A 169 12.66 15.84 0.13
CA GLY A 169 12.70 17.30 0.08
C GLY A 169 13.54 17.91 1.22
N ALA A 170 13.36 17.42 2.45
CA ALA A 170 14.17 17.86 3.59
C ALA A 170 15.66 17.60 3.37
N LYS A 171 16.04 16.40 2.89
CA LYS A 171 17.44 16.07 2.56
C LYS A 171 18.04 17.01 1.52
N GLN A 172 17.29 17.36 0.47
CA GLN A 172 17.76 18.33 -0.52
C GLN A 172 17.94 19.74 0.05
N MET A 173 17.04 20.18 0.93
CA MET A 173 17.16 21.48 1.59
C MET A 173 18.40 21.53 2.49
N PHE A 174 18.65 20.50 3.30
CA PHE A 174 19.83 20.44 4.16
C PHE A 174 21.13 20.37 3.34
N GLN A 175 21.16 19.62 2.24
CA GLN A 175 22.31 19.59 1.32
C GLN A 175 22.60 20.95 0.68
N HIS A 176 21.59 21.75 0.35
CA HIS A 176 21.79 23.13 -0.13
C HIS A 176 22.15 24.12 0.98
N MET A 177 21.81 23.83 2.25
CA MET A 177 22.12 24.70 3.39
C MET A 177 23.55 24.54 3.91
N GLU A 178 24.18 23.37 3.72
CA GLU A 178 25.62 23.19 4.03
C GLU A 178 26.53 24.06 3.12
N ASP A 179 26.02 24.56 1.99
CA ASP A 179 26.72 25.49 1.10
C ASP A 179 26.51 26.99 1.46
N GLU A 180 25.55 27.34 2.33
CA GLU A 180 25.28 28.73 2.78
C GLU A 180 25.02 28.82 4.30
N GLU A 181 26.08 28.90 5.10
CA GLU A 181 26.05 28.96 6.57
C GLU A 181 25.20 30.10 7.19
N GLY A 182 24.78 31.12 6.42
CA GLY A 182 24.04 32.28 6.92
C GLY A 182 22.52 32.14 6.97
N PHE A 183 21.93 31.15 6.30
CA PHE A 183 20.48 31.09 6.06
C PHE A 183 19.70 30.30 7.14
N LEU A 184 20.37 29.39 7.84
CA LEU A 184 19.78 28.51 8.86
C LEU A 184 19.20 29.28 10.05
N THR A 185 19.88 30.31 10.54
CA THR A 185 19.39 31.19 11.63
C THR A 185 18.14 31.95 11.23
N GLN A 186 17.99 32.28 9.93
CA GLN A 186 16.87 33.04 9.42
C GLN A 186 15.63 32.17 9.18
N ILE A 187 15.80 30.91 8.74
CA ILE A 187 14.70 29.97 8.58
C ILE A 187 14.19 29.45 9.93
N PHE A 188 15.08 29.10 10.86
CA PHE A 188 14.66 28.65 12.19
C PHE A 188 13.82 29.72 12.91
N GLY A 189 14.21 30.99 12.76
CA GLY A 189 13.43 32.13 13.27
C GLY A 189 12.05 32.28 12.61
N LYS A 190 11.91 32.02 11.30
CA LYS A 190 10.62 32.11 10.60
C LYS A 190 9.68 30.95 10.94
N VAL A 191 10.20 29.73 11.06
CA VAL A 191 9.41 28.55 11.43
C VAL A 191 8.94 28.63 12.88
N GLN A 192 9.79 29.12 13.79
CA GLN A 192 9.42 29.35 15.18
C GLN A 192 8.41 30.50 15.34
N GLY A 193 8.48 31.53 14.50
CA GLY A 193 7.48 32.60 14.45
C GLY A 193 6.12 32.11 13.97
N TRP A 194 6.10 31.35 12.88
CA TRP A 194 4.88 30.79 12.31
C TRP A 194 4.19 29.80 13.26
N LEU A 195 4.94 28.93 13.95
CA LEU A 195 4.36 27.99 14.92
C LEU A 195 3.73 28.68 16.14
N LYS A 196 4.22 29.85 16.55
CA LYS A 196 3.63 30.65 17.64
C LYS A 196 2.39 31.44 17.24
N GLU A 197 2.13 31.60 15.95
CA GLU A 197 0.91 32.25 15.45
C GLU A 197 -0.25 31.26 15.30
N PHE A 198 0.04 29.96 15.14
CA PHE A 198 -0.95 28.92 14.89
C PHE A 198 -1.32 28.08 16.13
N PHE A 199 -0.54 28.13 17.21
CA PHE A 199 -0.76 27.45 18.49
C PHE A 199 -0.59 28.41 19.66
#